data_AF-A0A2K9J1B5-F1
#
_entry.id   AF-A0A2K9J1B5-F1
#
_cell.length_a   1.000
_cell.length_b   1.000
_cell.length_c   1.000
_cell.angle_alpha   90.00
_cell.angle_beta   90.00
_cell.angle_gamma   90.00
#
_symmetry.space_group_name_H-M   'P 1'
#
loop_
_entity.id
_entity.type
_entity.pdbx_description
1 polymer ?
#
loop_
_entity_poly.entity_id
_entity_poly.type
_entity_poly.pdbx_seq_one_letter_code
_entity_poly.pdbx_strand_id
1 'polypeptide(L)'
;MTSMKFIDNQGILDPAMNLALEQYIVENFGEKDTFLLFYVNQPSIIIGRNQNTIEEINTHYVNEHDIKVVRRLSGGGAVYHDEGNLNFSFITKDDGNSFQNFAKFTQPVVEALNKLGVPAELKGRNDLVVEGRKISGNAMYATKGKMFSHGTLMLDSEIDKVVSALKVNKEKIASKGIKSIRSRVANISEFFNQKISMDEFKHVILRHVFDVEDISEVPRYELTEEDWKNVKQISRDRYNNWDWNYGKSPSFNIQASHKFDAGLVDVRLDVKKGIIENCKIYGDFFGVGEINVLESSLIGVRHQQEAIEEALTNVEVPRYLGKISKEDFIQLIY
;
A
#
# COMPACT_ATOMS: atom_id res chain seq x y z
N MET A 1 20.68 7.32 20.75
CA MET A 1 20.41 7.83 19.40
C MET A 1 19.89 6.65 18.59
N THR A 2 18.72 6.78 17.98
CA THR A 2 18.17 5.77 17.07
C THR A 2 19.08 5.71 15.84
N SER A 3 19.72 4.57 15.59
CA SER A 3 20.55 4.40 14.39
C SER A 3 19.69 3.83 13.26
N MET A 4 19.75 4.44 12.08
CA MET A 4 19.12 3.86 10.89
C MET A 4 20.01 2.73 10.36
N LYS A 5 19.42 1.62 9.94
CA LYS A 5 20.13 0.48 9.33
C LYS A 5 19.44 0.03 8.05
N PHE A 6 20.22 -0.42 7.08
CA PHE A 6 19.71 -1.02 5.85
C PHE A 6 19.54 -2.54 6.02
N ILE A 7 18.43 -3.08 5.51
CA ILE A 7 18.22 -4.53 5.40
C ILE A 7 18.18 -4.89 3.91
N ASP A 8 19.04 -5.82 3.52
CA ASP A 8 19.10 -6.39 2.18
C ASP A 8 18.15 -7.59 2.08
N ASN A 9 17.30 -7.62 1.05
CA ASN A 9 16.39 -8.73 0.80
C ASN A 9 17.05 -9.91 0.04
N GLN A 10 18.38 -9.88 -0.14
CA GLN A 10 19.20 -10.92 -0.79
C GLN A 10 18.79 -11.20 -2.24
N GLY A 11 18.30 -10.17 -2.95
CA GLY A 11 17.90 -10.30 -4.35
C GLY A 11 16.65 -11.15 -4.57
N ILE A 12 15.88 -11.46 -3.52
CA ILE A 12 14.62 -12.20 -3.64
C ILE A 12 13.60 -11.36 -4.42
N LEU A 13 13.06 -11.94 -5.48
CA LEU A 13 12.07 -11.27 -6.34
C LEU A 13 10.61 -11.70 -6.05
N ASP A 14 10.40 -12.64 -5.13
CA ASP A 14 9.05 -13.09 -4.79
C ASP A 14 8.30 -12.03 -3.95
N PRO A 15 7.20 -11.44 -4.45
CA PRO A 15 6.43 -10.44 -3.70
C PRO A 15 5.89 -10.97 -2.37
N ALA A 16 5.58 -12.27 -2.25
CA ALA A 16 5.08 -12.83 -1.00
C ALA A 16 6.17 -12.87 0.07
N MET A 17 7.40 -13.20 -0.31
CA MET A 17 8.57 -13.17 0.57
C MET A 17 8.95 -11.74 0.96
N ASN A 18 8.94 -10.80 0.01
CA ASN A 18 9.34 -9.42 0.27
C ASN A 18 8.34 -8.70 1.21
N LEU A 19 7.03 -8.91 1.03
CA LEU A 19 6.02 -8.38 1.95
C LEU A 19 6.04 -9.10 3.32
N ALA A 20 6.35 -10.40 3.34
CA ALA A 20 6.58 -11.12 4.59
C ALA A 20 7.78 -10.57 5.37
N LEU A 21 8.85 -10.20 4.67
CA LEU A 21 10.02 -9.59 5.26
C LEU A 21 9.70 -8.22 5.86
N GLU A 22 8.99 -7.36 5.13
CA GLU A 22 8.51 -6.07 5.65
C GLU A 22 7.66 -6.23 6.92
N GLN A 23 6.71 -7.17 6.91
CA GLN A 23 5.90 -7.48 8.10
C GLN A 23 6.77 -7.97 9.26
N TYR A 24 7.69 -8.91 8.99
CA TYR A 24 8.57 -9.46 10.01
C TYR A 24 9.39 -8.34 10.66
N ILE A 25 9.92 -7.41 9.88
CA ILE A 25 10.76 -6.34 10.41
C ILE A 25 9.96 -5.40 11.32
N VAL A 26 8.76 -4.97 10.88
CA VAL A 26 7.92 -4.07 11.69
C VAL A 26 7.43 -4.73 12.97
N GLU A 27 7.19 -6.04 12.98
CA GLU A 27 6.74 -6.75 14.18
C GLU A 27 7.88 -6.94 15.20
N ASN A 28 9.13 -7.14 14.73
CA ASN A 28 10.23 -7.61 15.58
C ASN A 28 11.28 -6.54 15.94
N PHE A 29 11.57 -5.54 15.08
CA PHE A 29 12.75 -4.68 15.29
C PHE A 29 12.46 -3.18 15.52
N GLY A 30 11.27 -2.68 15.20
CA GLY A 30 10.95 -1.23 15.17
C GLY A 30 10.89 -0.46 16.50
N GLU A 31 11.43 -0.98 17.60
CA GLU A 31 11.34 -0.33 18.93
C GLU A 31 12.52 0.58 19.27
N LYS A 32 13.72 0.26 18.77
CA LYS A 32 14.98 0.96 19.12
C LYS A 32 15.69 1.56 17.92
N ASP A 33 15.60 0.92 16.76
CA ASP A 33 16.27 1.30 15.51
C ASP A 33 15.22 1.60 14.42
N THR A 34 15.62 2.41 13.45
CA THR A 34 14.87 2.61 12.20
C THR A 34 15.52 1.76 11.11
N PHE A 35 14.71 1.11 10.28
CA PHE A 35 15.21 0.28 9.19
C PHE A 35 14.78 0.85 7.84
N LEU A 36 15.68 0.81 6.87
CA LEU A 36 15.35 0.97 5.46
C LEU A 36 15.46 -0.40 4.79
N LEU A 37 14.36 -0.85 4.20
CA LEU A 37 14.32 -2.08 3.40
C LEU A 37 14.12 -1.69 1.94
N PHE A 38 14.91 -2.28 1.04
CA PHE A 38 14.67 -2.26 -0.41
C PHE A 38 14.28 -3.64 -0.91
N TYR A 39 13.37 -3.67 -1.88
CA TYR A 39 13.06 -4.89 -2.62
C TYR A 39 12.56 -4.57 -4.03
N VAL A 40 12.80 -5.52 -4.94
CA VAL A 40 12.27 -5.53 -6.30
C VAL A 40 11.47 -6.81 -6.42
N ASN A 41 10.30 -6.74 -7.07
CA ASN A 41 9.45 -7.91 -7.25
C ASN A 41 9.43 -8.31 -8.72
N GLN A 42 9.31 -9.61 -8.99
CA GLN A 42 8.87 -10.11 -10.28
C GLN A 42 7.45 -9.57 -10.62
N PRO A 43 7.00 -9.65 -11.89
CA PRO A 43 5.66 -9.22 -12.31
C PRO A 43 4.55 -9.63 -11.34
N SER A 44 3.96 -8.63 -10.70
CA SER A 44 2.97 -8.84 -9.64
C SER A 44 2.01 -7.67 -9.47
N ILE A 45 0.81 -7.94 -8.96
CA ILE A 45 -0.14 -6.92 -8.49
C ILE A 45 -0.17 -6.98 -6.97
N ILE A 46 0.13 -5.84 -6.34
CA ILE A 46 0.03 -5.67 -4.90
C ILE A 46 -1.28 -4.96 -4.56
N ILE A 47 -2.20 -5.69 -3.94
CA ILE A 47 -3.54 -5.23 -3.57
C ILE A 47 -3.51 -4.56 -2.20
N GLY A 48 -4.18 -3.41 -2.06
CA GLY A 48 -4.34 -2.73 -0.78
C GLY A 48 -5.15 -3.54 0.22
N ARG A 49 -4.88 -3.36 1.52
CA ARG A 49 -5.45 -4.17 2.61
C ARG A 49 -6.96 -4.39 2.51
N ASN A 50 -7.72 -3.35 2.18
CA ASN A 50 -9.19 -3.36 2.17
C ASN A 50 -9.79 -3.39 0.76
N GLN A 51 -9.02 -3.62 -0.31
CA GLN A 51 -9.59 -3.66 -1.66
C GLN A 51 -10.23 -5.01 -2.00
N ASN A 52 -11.24 -4.99 -2.88
CA ASN A 52 -11.82 -6.21 -3.45
C ASN A 52 -11.00 -6.69 -4.65
N THR A 53 -10.14 -7.69 -4.43
CA THR A 53 -9.17 -8.16 -5.44
C THR A 53 -9.80 -8.49 -6.79
N ILE A 54 -10.93 -9.20 -6.80
CA ILE A 54 -11.57 -9.65 -8.05
C ILE A 54 -12.08 -8.46 -8.88
N GLU A 55 -12.46 -7.37 -8.22
CA GLU A 55 -12.95 -6.15 -8.88
C GLU A 55 -11.81 -5.23 -9.32
N GLU A 56 -10.64 -5.33 -8.69
CA GLU A 56 -9.45 -4.53 -9.03
C GLU A 56 -8.61 -5.11 -10.18
N ILE A 57 -8.60 -6.43 -10.36
CA ILE A 57 -7.68 -7.09 -11.32
C ILE A 57 -8.38 -7.58 -12.59
N ASN A 58 -7.67 -7.53 -13.70
CA ASN A 58 -8.03 -8.24 -14.92
C ASN A 58 -7.62 -9.71 -14.80
N THR A 59 -8.49 -10.54 -14.21
CA THR A 59 -8.22 -11.96 -13.93
C THR A 59 -7.76 -12.75 -15.17
N HIS A 60 -8.29 -12.44 -16.36
CA HIS A 60 -7.88 -13.13 -17.58
C HIS A 60 -6.40 -12.84 -17.91
N TYR A 61 -6.03 -11.56 -17.94
CA TYR A 61 -4.67 -11.13 -18.21
C TYR A 61 -3.68 -11.63 -17.15
N VAL A 62 -4.08 -11.56 -15.87
CA VAL A 62 -3.29 -12.05 -14.73
C VAL A 62 -2.96 -13.54 -14.87
N ASN A 63 -3.96 -14.36 -15.23
CA ASN A 63 -3.77 -15.80 -15.39
C ASN A 63 -2.95 -16.13 -16.65
N GLU A 64 -3.17 -15.42 -17.76
CA GLU A 64 -2.46 -15.63 -19.02
C GLU A 64 -0.95 -15.32 -18.89
N HIS A 65 -0.59 -14.35 -18.05
CA HIS A 65 0.79 -13.88 -17.89
C HIS A 65 1.46 -14.34 -16.58
N ASP A 66 0.86 -15.28 -15.83
CA ASP A 66 1.30 -15.77 -14.49
C ASP A 66 1.70 -14.63 -13.53
N ILE A 67 0.91 -13.56 -13.51
CA ILE A 67 1.16 -12.41 -12.63
C ILE A 67 0.74 -12.77 -11.21
N LYS A 68 1.65 -12.65 -10.24
CA LYS A 68 1.32 -12.91 -8.83
C LYS A 68 0.41 -11.82 -8.26
N VAL A 69 -0.60 -12.20 -7.49
CA VAL A 69 -1.49 -11.25 -6.81
C VAL A 69 -1.31 -11.41 -5.31
N VAL A 70 -0.81 -10.38 -4.65
CA VAL A 70 -0.48 -10.41 -3.22
C VAL A 70 -1.09 -9.21 -2.51
N ARG A 71 -1.75 -9.42 -1.38
CA ARG A 71 -2.31 -8.33 -0.57
C ARG A 71 -1.31 -7.86 0.48
N ARG A 72 -1.09 -6.55 0.57
CA ARG A 72 -0.23 -5.93 1.60
C ARG A 72 -1.00 -5.55 2.88
N LEU A 73 -0.28 -5.22 3.94
CA LEU A 73 -0.88 -4.78 5.21
C LEU A 73 -1.39 -3.33 5.17
N SER A 74 -0.76 -2.47 4.37
CA SER A 74 -1.15 -1.07 4.24
C SER A 74 -2.42 -0.89 3.39
N GLY A 75 -3.16 0.18 3.68
CA GLY A 75 -4.28 0.63 2.85
C GLY A 75 -3.82 1.22 1.51
N GLY A 76 -4.71 1.92 0.81
CA GLY A 76 -4.44 2.49 -0.52
C GLY A 76 -4.84 1.57 -1.68
N GLY A 77 -4.57 2.03 -2.90
CA GLY A 77 -4.97 1.33 -4.13
C GLY A 77 -4.07 0.17 -4.56
N ALA A 78 -4.46 -0.49 -5.64
CA ALA A 78 -3.69 -1.57 -6.25
C ALA A 78 -2.54 -1.00 -7.07
N VAL A 79 -1.39 -1.66 -7.03
CA VAL A 79 -0.19 -1.28 -7.78
C VAL A 79 0.38 -2.49 -8.51
N TYR A 80 0.98 -2.26 -9.68
CA TYR A 80 1.69 -3.29 -10.43
C TYR A 80 3.18 -3.11 -10.19
N HIS A 81 3.87 -4.20 -9.92
CA HIS A 81 5.32 -4.26 -9.77
C HIS A 81 5.91 -5.13 -10.88
N ASP A 82 7.13 -4.79 -11.26
CA ASP A 82 8.03 -5.56 -12.09
C ASP A 82 9.48 -5.26 -11.67
N GLU A 83 10.44 -5.82 -12.41
CA GLU A 83 11.86 -5.65 -12.10
C GLU A 83 12.39 -4.23 -12.37
N GLY A 84 11.61 -3.42 -13.09
CA GLY A 84 11.87 -1.98 -13.29
C GLY A 84 11.37 -1.11 -12.13
N ASN A 85 10.73 -1.69 -11.11
CA ASN A 85 10.17 -0.99 -9.97
C ASN A 85 10.96 -1.27 -8.68
N LEU A 86 11.66 -0.25 -8.15
CA LEU A 86 12.27 -0.32 -6.83
C LEU A 86 11.23 -0.01 -5.76
N ASN A 87 11.13 -0.86 -4.74
CA ASN A 87 10.31 -0.57 -3.57
C ASN A 87 11.21 -0.24 -2.40
N PHE A 88 10.80 0.74 -1.61
CA PHE A 88 11.47 1.13 -0.38
C PHE A 88 10.49 1.12 0.78
N SER A 89 10.99 0.84 1.98
CA SER A 89 10.18 0.84 3.20
C SER A 89 10.99 1.36 4.37
N PHE A 90 10.56 2.50 4.93
CA PHE A 90 11.07 3.03 6.19
C PHE A 90 10.26 2.46 7.34
N ILE A 91 10.90 1.66 8.17
CA ILE A 91 10.28 0.93 9.28
C ILE A 91 10.79 1.51 10.59
N THR A 92 9.90 2.05 11.41
CA THR A 92 10.27 2.84 12.59
C THR A 92 9.23 2.71 13.69
N LYS A 93 9.58 3.19 14.89
CA LYS A 93 8.61 3.46 15.94
C LYS A 93 7.61 4.52 15.46
N ASP A 94 6.34 4.30 15.74
CA ASP A 94 5.30 5.31 15.56
C ASP A 94 5.40 6.33 16.71
N ASP A 95 5.70 7.58 16.37
CA ASP A 95 5.79 8.70 17.31
C ASP A 95 4.42 9.37 17.56
N GLY A 96 3.34 8.82 16.99
CA GLY A 96 1.97 9.34 17.07
C GLY A 96 1.70 10.50 16.12
N ASN A 97 2.73 11.06 15.48
CA ASN A 97 2.64 12.19 14.54
C ASN A 97 3.08 11.82 13.11
N SER A 98 3.71 10.66 12.93
CA SER A 98 4.30 10.21 11.66
C SER A 98 3.30 9.51 10.74
N PHE A 99 2.26 8.89 11.29
CA PHE A 99 1.24 8.24 10.47
C PHE A 99 0.48 9.27 9.61
N GLN A 100 0.37 9.00 8.31
CA GLN A 100 -0.12 9.92 7.27
C GLN A 100 0.76 11.14 6.96
N ASN A 101 1.92 11.29 7.60
CA ASN A 101 2.91 12.31 7.23
C ASN A 101 3.86 11.76 6.16
N PHE A 102 3.36 11.60 4.93
CA PHE A 102 4.14 11.06 3.81
C PHE A 102 5.39 11.88 3.53
N ALA A 103 5.30 13.21 3.65
CA ALA A 103 6.42 14.12 3.40
C ALA A 103 7.66 13.73 4.22
N LYS A 104 7.50 13.38 5.51
CA LYS A 104 8.61 12.97 6.37
C LYS A 104 9.43 11.81 5.80
N PHE A 105 8.78 10.84 5.16
CA PHE A 105 9.44 9.62 4.65
C PHE A 105 9.80 9.70 3.17
N THR A 106 9.10 10.54 2.40
CA THR A 106 9.41 10.72 0.98
C THR A 106 10.50 11.77 0.74
N GLN A 107 10.70 12.72 1.66
CA GLN A 107 11.66 13.81 1.48
C GLN A 107 13.09 13.33 1.20
N PRO A 108 13.67 12.35 1.95
CA PRO A 108 15.02 11.86 1.64
C PRO A 108 15.13 11.22 0.25
N VAL A 109 14.05 10.59 -0.21
CA VAL A 109 13.98 9.97 -1.55
C VAL A 109 13.89 11.05 -2.63
N VAL A 110 13.07 12.08 -2.41
CA VAL A 110 12.95 13.24 -3.30
C VAL A 110 14.30 13.96 -3.45
N GLU A 111 15.02 14.17 -2.34
CA GLU A 111 16.34 14.80 -2.35
C GLU A 111 17.37 13.95 -3.10
N ALA A 112 17.35 12.62 -2.94
CA ALA A 112 18.19 11.71 -3.70
C ALA A 112 17.92 11.78 -5.21
N LEU A 113 16.64 11.79 -5.61
CA LEU A 113 16.23 11.92 -7.01
C LEU A 113 16.62 13.29 -7.60
N ASN A 114 16.44 14.37 -6.85
CA ASN A 114 16.84 15.70 -7.28
C ASN A 114 18.36 15.82 -7.49
N LYS A 115 19.17 15.17 -6.63
CA LYS A 115 20.63 15.09 -6.85
C LYS A 115 21.01 14.29 -8.10
N LEU A 116 20.18 13.34 -8.53
CA LEU A 116 20.32 12.62 -9.81
C LEU A 116 19.87 13.45 -11.02
N GLY A 117 19.36 14.67 -10.82
CA GLY A 117 18.83 15.52 -11.88
C GLY A 117 17.37 15.24 -12.25
N VAL A 118 16.65 14.43 -11.45
CA VAL A 118 15.22 14.15 -11.63
C VAL A 118 14.43 15.09 -10.71
N PRO A 119 13.72 16.12 -11.24
CA PRO A 119 13.05 17.14 -10.45
C PRO A 119 11.75 16.60 -9.84
N ALA A 120 11.87 15.71 -8.85
CA ALA A 120 10.75 15.06 -8.19
C ALA A 120 10.16 15.96 -7.10
N GLU A 121 8.83 15.93 -6.98
CA GLU A 121 8.09 16.60 -5.91
C GLU A 121 6.99 15.70 -5.34
N LEU A 122 6.65 15.90 -4.06
CA LEU A 122 5.46 15.29 -3.47
C LEU A 122 4.21 16.07 -3.93
N LYS A 123 3.24 15.36 -4.51
CA LYS A 123 1.97 15.94 -4.95
C LYS A 123 0.78 15.20 -4.35
N GLY A 124 -0.21 15.98 -3.92
CA GLY A 124 -1.40 15.44 -3.27
C GLY A 124 -1.05 14.82 -1.92
N ARG A 125 -1.54 13.60 -1.67
CA ARG A 125 -1.40 12.94 -0.36
C ARG A 125 -0.12 12.12 -0.25
N ASN A 126 0.20 11.33 -1.28
CA ASN A 126 1.13 10.21 -1.17
C ASN A 126 1.85 9.86 -2.49
N ASP A 127 1.81 10.73 -3.51
CA ASP A 127 2.40 10.45 -4.82
C ASP A 127 3.62 11.35 -5.06
N LEU A 128 4.71 10.77 -5.59
CA LEU A 128 5.81 11.58 -6.12
C LEU A 128 5.63 11.71 -7.62
N VAL A 129 5.83 12.93 -8.11
CA VAL A 129 5.63 13.29 -9.51
C VAL A 129 6.85 14.01 -10.08
N VAL A 130 7.02 13.90 -11.39
CA VAL A 130 7.94 14.70 -12.19
C VAL A 130 7.13 15.27 -13.35
N GLU A 131 7.15 16.59 -13.53
CA GLU A 131 6.33 17.27 -14.55
C GLU A 131 4.84 16.91 -14.47
N GLY A 132 4.33 16.67 -13.25
CA GLY A 132 2.94 16.27 -13.00
C GLY A 132 2.60 14.82 -13.34
N ARG A 133 3.57 14.00 -13.79
CA ARG A 133 3.44 12.56 -14.03
C ARG A 133 3.96 11.78 -12.82
N LYS A 134 3.18 10.82 -12.33
CA LYS A 134 3.50 9.99 -11.16
C LYS A 134 4.65 9.04 -11.46
N ILE A 135 5.66 9.07 -10.59
CA ILE A 135 6.84 8.18 -10.60
C ILE A 135 6.90 7.27 -9.36
N SER A 136 6.08 7.55 -8.34
CA SER A 136 6.03 6.82 -7.07
C SER A 136 4.63 6.89 -6.45
N GLY A 137 4.16 5.77 -5.89
CA GLY A 137 3.01 5.75 -4.98
C GLY A 137 3.43 5.27 -3.59
N ASN A 138 2.98 5.95 -2.55
CA ASN A 138 3.36 5.66 -1.17
C ASN A 138 2.17 5.21 -0.34
N ALA A 139 2.42 4.34 0.64
CA ALA A 139 1.41 3.86 1.57
C ALA A 139 2.04 3.63 2.95
N MET A 140 1.20 3.61 3.98
CA MET A 140 1.63 3.44 5.36
C MET A 140 0.80 2.39 6.07
N TYR A 141 1.43 1.74 7.05
CA TYR A 141 0.80 0.83 7.98
C TYR A 141 1.36 1.10 9.38
N ALA A 142 0.50 1.07 10.38
CA ALA A 142 0.88 1.22 11.78
C ALA A 142 0.22 0.15 12.63
N THR A 143 0.97 -0.39 13.59
CA THR A 143 0.50 -1.39 14.54
C THR A 143 1.30 -1.33 15.84
N LYS A 144 0.63 -1.39 16.99
CA LYS A 144 1.26 -1.50 18.33
C LYS A 144 2.44 -0.53 18.57
N GLY A 145 2.33 0.72 18.13
CA GLY A 145 3.36 1.75 18.30
C GLY A 145 4.57 1.62 17.36
N LYS A 146 4.47 0.80 16.32
CA LYS A 146 5.44 0.65 15.22
C LYS A 146 4.73 0.94 13.91
N MET A 147 5.48 1.38 12.90
CA MET A 147 4.93 1.65 11.59
C MET A 147 5.95 1.40 10.49
N PHE A 148 5.44 1.24 9.27
CA PHE A 148 6.24 1.43 8.07
C PHE A 148 5.59 2.41 7.12
N SER A 149 6.43 3.16 6.41
CA SER A 149 6.07 3.95 5.25
C SER A 149 6.83 3.41 4.06
N HIS A 150 6.09 2.83 3.11
CA HIS A 150 6.69 2.27 1.90
C HIS A 150 6.23 2.99 0.66
N GLY A 151 7.01 2.84 -0.40
CA GLY A 151 6.69 3.41 -1.69
C GLY A 151 7.35 2.66 -2.82
N THR A 152 6.83 2.93 -4.01
CA THR A 152 7.40 2.46 -5.28
C THR A 152 8.26 3.55 -5.90
N LEU A 153 9.22 3.18 -6.73
CA LEU A 153 10.02 4.07 -7.58
C LEU A 153 10.12 3.37 -8.93
N MET A 154 9.30 3.84 -9.87
CA MET A 154 9.24 3.28 -11.22
C MET A 154 10.47 3.74 -11.98
N LEU A 155 11.58 3.00 -11.88
CA LEU A 155 12.82 3.34 -12.56
C LEU A 155 12.66 3.16 -14.07
N ASP A 156 12.23 1.97 -14.47
CA ASP A 156 12.03 1.58 -15.87
C ASP A 156 10.96 0.47 -15.99
N SER A 157 9.81 0.69 -15.36
CA SER A 157 8.70 -0.28 -15.33
C SER A 157 7.95 -0.38 -16.66
N GLU A 158 7.35 -1.54 -16.90
CA GLU A 158 6.51 -1.82 -18.06
C GLU A 158 5.10 -1.25 -17.87
N ILE A 159 4.98 0.09 -17.96
CA ILE A 159 3.74 0.84 -17.69
C ILE A 159 2.53 0.31 -18.47
N ASP A 160 2.74 -0.23 -19.68
CA ASP A 160 1.65 -0.81 -20.48
C ASP A 160 1.02 -2.05 -19.85
N LYS A 161 1.83 -2.89 -19.18
CA LYS A 161 1.33 -4.07 -18.46
C LYS A 161 0.45 -3.67 -17.28
N VAL A 162 0.72 -2.53 -16.64
CA VAL A 162 -0.10 -1.97 -15.56
C VAL A 162 -1.54 -1.76 -16.01
N VAL A 163 -1.71 -1.17 -17.21
CA VAL A 163 -3.03 -0.85 -17.76
C VAL A 163 -3.82 -2.11 -18.08
N SER A 164 -3.15 -3.12 -18.63
CA SER A 164 -3.77 -4.39 -18.99
C SER A 164 -4.12 -5.25 -17.77
N ALA A 165 -3.31 -5.19 -16.72
CA ALA A 165 -3.42 -6.01 -15.52
C ALA A 165 -4.49 -5.52 -14.53
N LEU A 166 -4.79 -4.22 -14.49
CA LEU A 166 -5.76 -3.61 -13.57
C LEU A 166 -7.08 -3.28 -14.26
N LYS A 167 -8.21 -3.58 -13.60
CA LYS A 167 -9.53 -3.14 -14.04
C LYS A 167 -9.70 -1.66 -13.72
N VAL A 168 -9.85 -0.83 -14.75
CA VAL A 168 -10.23 0.56 -14.56
C VAL A 168 -11.73 0.63 -14.30
N ASN A 169 -12.11 1.11 -13.11
CA ASN A 169 -13.52 1.24 -12.74
C ASN A 169 -14.28 2.14 -13.74
N LYS A 170 -15.48 1.73 -14.16
CA LYS A 170 -16.27 2.40 -15.23
C LYS A 170 -16.63 3.85 -14.87
N GLU A 171 -16.76 4.19 -13.59
CA GLU A 171 -16.99 5.58 -13.14
C GLU A 171 -15.77 6.50 -13.38
N LYS A 172 -14.55 5.96 -13.28
CA LYS A 172 -13.32 6.69 -13.68
C LYS A 172 -13.26 6.86 -15.21
N ILE A 173 -13.85 5.95 -15.97
CA ILE A 173 -13.93 5.99 -17.44
C ILE A 173 -14.96 7.04 -17.90
N ALA A 174 -16.09 7.18 -17.20
CA ALA A 174 -17.16 8.10 -17.55
C ALA A 174 -16.78 9.58 -17.35
N SER A 175 -15.98 9.89 -16.33
CA SER A 175 -15.56 11.27 -16.01
C SER A 175 -14.30 11.72 -16.74
N LYS A 176 -13.42 10.79 -17.13
CA LYS A 176 -12.13 11.09 -17.77
C LYS A 176 -11.85 10.00 -18.78
N GLY A 177 -12.15 10.26 -20.06
CA GLY A 177 -11.92 9.32 -21.15
C GLY A 177 -10.54 8.68 -21.10
N ILE A 178 -10.41 7.49 -21.69
CA ILE A 178 -9.23 6.59 -21.72
C ILE A 178 -8.02 7.23 -22.45
N LYS A 179 -7.95 8.57 -22.54
CA LYS A 179 -6.73 9.33 -22.82
C LYS A 179 -5.76 9.16 -21.64
N SER A 180 -5.07 8.02 -21.77
CA SER A 180 -3.70 7.69 -21.42
C SER A 180 -3.33 7.71 -19.94
N ILE A 181 -3.29 6.52 -19.31
CA ILE A 181 -2.51 6.32 -18.07
C ILE A 181 -1.04 6.73 -18.31
N ARG A 182 -0.50 6.58 -19.53
CA ARG A 182 0.84 7.07 -19.89
C ARG A 182 0.99 8.60 -19.79
N SER A 183 -0.11 9.37 -19.81
CA SER A 183 -0.02 10.82 -19.58
C SER A 183 -0.06 11.17 -18.09
N ARG A 184 -0.24 10.20 -17.20
CA ARG A 184 -0.35 10.38 -15.75
C ARG A 184 0.76 9.69 -14.96
N VAL A 185 1.44 8.71 -15.55
CA VAL A 185 2.50 7.90 -14.95
C VAL A 185 3.71 7.97 -15.87
N ALA A 186 4.91 8.01 -15.30
CA ALA A 186 6.16 8.02 -16.04
C ALA A 186 7.22 7.18 -15.31
N ASN A 187 8.22 6.72 -16.06
CA ASN A 187 9.43 6.14 -15.50
C ASN A 187 10.42 7.24 -15.15
N ILE A 188 11.19 7.04 -14.09
CA ILE A 188 12.27 7.94 -13.68
C ILE A 188 13.32 8.02 -14.79
N SER A 189 13.58 6.91 -15.50
CA SER A 189 14.49 6.83 -16.66
C SER A 189 14.18 7.83 -17.77
N GLU A 190 12.95 8.32 -17.88
CA GLU A 190 12.55 9.33 -18.86
C GLU A 190 13.14 10.73 -18.58
N PHE A 191 13.59 10.98 -17.34
CA PHE A 191 13.94 12.31 -16.86
C PHE A 191 15.44 12.52 -16.60
N PHE A 192 16.28 11.51 -16.83
CA PHE A 192 17.73 11.67 -16.76
C PHE A 192 18.42 10.90 -17.89
N ASN A 193 19.42 11.52 -18.52
CA ASN A 193 19.98 11.07 -19.81
C ASN A 193 20.91 9.84 -19.73
N GLN A 194 21.19 9.33 -18.54
CA GLN A 194 22.13 8.23 -18.33
C GLN A 194 21.35 6.96 -18.07
N LYS A 195 21.71 5.85 -18.73
CA LYS A 195 21.20 4.54 -18.32
C LYS A 195 21.83 4.18 -16.99
N ILE A 196 20.99 3.85 -16.01
CA ILE A 196 21.41 3.36 -14.70
C ILE A 196 20.79 1.98 -14.49
N SER A 197 21.56 1.04 -13.96
CA SER A 197 21.02 -0.23 -13.52
C SER A 197 20.22 -0.08 -12.23
N MET A 198 19.35 -1.04 -11.95
CA MET A 198 18.58 -1.07 -10.69
C MET A 198 19.48 -1.06 -9.45
N ASP A 199 20.62 -1.74 -9.50
CA ASP A 199 21.57 -1.79 -8.37
C ASP A 199 22.33 -0.48 -8.19
N GLU A 200 22.78 0.16 -9.27
CA GLU A 200 23.35 1.51 -9.20
C GLU A 200 22.33 2.52 -8.65
N PHE A 201 21.06 2.41 -9.07
CA PHE A 201 19.99 3.27 -8.57
C PHE A 201 19.77 3.08 -7.06
N LYS A 202 19.72 1.83 -6.57
CA LYS A 202 19.69 1.54 -5.13
C LYS A 202 20.88 2.16 -4.41
N HIS A 203 22.10 2.01 -4.94
CA HIS A 203 23.31 2.54 -4.31
C HIS A 203 23.28 4.06 -4.20
N VAL A 204 22.77 4.78 -5.21
CA VAL A 204 22.65 6.24 -5.14
C VAL A 204 21.68 6.65 -4.02
N ILE A 205 20.52 6.00 -3.93
CA ILE A 205 19.55 6.32 -2.89
C ILE A 205 20.11 5.98 -1.51
N LEU A 206 20.76 4.82 -1.34
CA LEU A 206 21.35 4.42 -0.06
C LEU A 206 22.41 5.42 0.40
N ARG A 207 23.37 5.76 -0.46
CA ARG A 207 24.41 6.74 -0.11
C ARG A 207 23.82 8.08 0.31
N HIS A 208 22.77 8.52 -0.37
CA HIS A 208 22.08 9.75 -0.01
C HIS A 208 21.36 9.67 1.34
N VAL A 209 20.54 8.63 1.55
CA VAL A 209 19.72 8.49 2.76
C VAL A 209 20.56 8.27 4.01
N PHE A 210 21.69 7.58 3.89
CA PHE A 210 22.62 7.33 4.99
C PHE A 210 23.72 8.39 5.13
N ASP A 211 23.79 9.36 4.23
CA ASP A 211 24.81 10.41 4.18
C ASP A 211 26.25 9.86 4.19
N VAL A 212 26.53 8.92 3.28
CA VAL A 212 27.84 8.26 3.14
C VAL A 212 28.36 8.37 1.69
N GLU A 213 29.67 8.43 1.52
CA GLU A 213 30.29 8.51 0.18
C GLU A 213 30.43 7.12 -0.47
N ASP A 214 30.76 6.11 0.34
CA ASP A 214 30.96 4.72 -0.08
C ASP A 214 29.80 3.84 0.40
N ILE A 215 29.32 2.95 -0.48
CA ILE A 215 28.21 2.03 -0.19
C ILE A 215 28.55 1.03 0.93
N SER A 216 29.84 0.74 1.15
CA SER A 216 30.34 -0.14 2.21
C SER A 216 30.20 0.47 3.60
N GLU A 217 30.04 1.79 3.71
CA GLU A 217 29.84 2.51 4.98
C GLU A 217 28.38 2.52 5.44
N VAL A 218 27.43 2.10 4.58
CA VAL A 218 26.02 2.01 4.96
C VAL A 218 25.86 1.00 6.10
N PRO A 219 25.35 1.40 7.28
CA PRO A 219 25.10 0.47 8.38
C PRO A 219 24.07 -0.57 7.97
N ARG A 220 24.42 -1.86 8.05
CA ARG A 220 23.53 -2.96 7.67
C ARG A 220 23.07 -3.76 8.89
N TYR A 221 21.86 -4.32 8.77
CA TYR A 221 21.41 -5.41 9.62
C TYR A 221 21.27 -6.67 8.77
N GLU A 222 22.10 -7.67 9.08
CA GLU A 222 22.06 -8.97 8.40
C GLU A 222 21.05 -9.87 9.10
N LEU A 223 20.05 -10.34 8.35
CA LEU A 223 19.05 -11.29 8.83
C LEU A 223 19.71 -12.66 9.07
N THR A 224 19.45 -13.22 10.24
CA THR A 224 19.88 -14.57 10.62
C THR A 224 19.06 -15.64 9.89
N GLU A 225 19.52 -16.89 9.94
CA GLU A 225 18.76 -18.03 9.40
C GLU A 225 17.39 -18.20 10.08
N GLU A 226 17.30 -17.93 11.38
CA GLU A 226 16.04 -18.00 12.12
C GLU A 226 15.08 -16.87 11.70
N ASP A 227 15.61 -15.67 11.43
CA ASP A 227 14.81 -14.56 10.88
C ASP A 227 14.20 -14.98 9.53
N TRP A 228 15.02 -15.53 8.63
CA TRP A 228 14.54 -16.01 7.33
C TRP A 228 13.52 -17.14 7.44
N LYS A 229 13.66 -18.04 8.43
CA LYS A 229 12.67 -19.08 8.70
C LYS A 229 11.33 -18.48 9.15
N ASN A 230 11.35 -17.46 9.99
CA ASN A 230 10.15 -16.73 10.41
C ASN A 230 9.50 -15.97 9.25
N VAL A 231 10.31 -15.32 8.39
CA VAL A 231 9.83 -14.66 7.16
C VAL A 231 9.15 -15.67 6.24
N LYS A 232 9.77 -16.84 6.01
CA LYS A 232 9.17 -17.93 5.21
C LYS A 232 7.86 -18.43 5.82
N GLN A 233 7.76 -18.51 7.14
CA GLN A 233 6.52 -18.88 7.81
C GLN A 233 5.42 -17.86 7.56
N ILE A 234 5.70 -16.56 7.76
CA ILE A 234 4.76 -15.46 7.47
C ILE A 234 4.32 -15.47 5.99
N SER A 235 5.27 -15.67 5.07
CA SER A 235 4.99 -15.78 3.63
C SER A 235 4.00 -16.92 3.35
N ARG A 236 4.23 -18.11 3.91
CA ARG A 236 3.32 -19.27 3.73
C ARG A 236 1.94 -19.02 4.33
N ASP A 237 1.87 -18.51 5.55
CA ASP A 237 0.62 -18.40 6.30
C ASP A 237 -0.28 -17.27 5.79
N ARG A 238 0.32 -16.19 5.27
CA ARG A 238 -0.39 -14.98 4.85
C ARG A 238 -0.25 -14.70 3.36
N TYR A 239 0.95 -14.43 2.88
CA TYR A 239 1.14 -13.83 1.55
C TYR A 239 1.00 -14.81 0.38
N ASN A 240 1.18 -16.11 0.63
CA ASN A 240 0.85 -17.20 -0.29
C ASN A 240 -0.54 -17.79 -0.03
N ASN A 241 -1.31 -17.23 0.90
CA ASN A 241 -2.64 -17.71 1.26
C ASN A 241 -3.72 -17.04 0.38
N TRP A 242 -4.52 -17.86 -0.30
CA TRP A 242 -5.60 -17.38 -1.16
C TRP A 242 -6.66 -16.59 -0.39
N ASP A 243 -7.03 -17.03 0.82
CA ASP A 243 -8.01 -16.34 1.66
C ASP A 243 -7.52 -14.96 2.11
N TRP A 244 -6.21 -14.75 2.20
CA TRP A 244 -5.66 -13.43 2.45
C TRP A 244 -5.68 -12.56 1.19
N ASN A 245 -5.21 -13.09 0.06
CA ASN A 245 -5.05 -12.31 -1.16
C ASN A 245 -6.37 -11.97 -1.84
N TYR A 246 -7.32 -12.91 -1.87
CA TYR A 246 -8.63 -12.75 -2.52
C TYR A 246 -9.76 -12.60 -1.50
N GLY A 247 -9.71 -13.41 -0.43
CA GLY A 247 -10.73 -13.41 0.60
C GLY A 247 -12.08 -13.95 0.15
N LYS A 248 -13.04 -13.86 1.06
CA LYS A 248 -14.43 -14.24 0.80
C LYS A 248 -15.24 -13.00 0.42
N SER A 249 -16.15 -13.17 -0.53
CA SER A 249 -17.18 -12.18 -0.86
C SER A 249 -18.50 -12.66 -0.24
N PRO A 250 -18.85 -12.20 0.97
CA PRO A 250 -20.12 -12.57 1.59
C PRO A 250 -21.29 -12.08 0.73
N SER A 251 -22.45 -12.73 0.88
CA SER A 251 -23.69 -12.27 0.27
C SER A 251 -23.96 -10.81 0.68
N PHE A 252 -24.58 -10.06 -0.22
CA PHE A 252 -25.05 -8.71 0.03
C PHE A 252 -26.27 -8.44 -0.86
N ASN A 253 -27.16 -7.58 -0.40
CA ASN A 253 -28.33 -7.11 -1.15
C ASN A 253 -28.43 -5.58 -1.19
N ILE A 254 -27.57 -4.88 -0.44
CA ILE A 254 -27.39 -3.44 -0.48
C ILE A 254 -25.91 -3.17 -0.74
N GLN A 255 -25.65 -2.24 -1.66
CA GLN A 255 -24.31 -1.74 -1.94
C GLN A 255 -24.39 -0.21 -1.99
N ALA A 256 -23.50 0.44 -1.25
CA ALA A 256 -23.34 1.89 -1.28
C ALA A 256 -21.86 2.24 -1.33
N SER A 257 -21.49 3.13 -2.25
CA SER A 257 -20.10 3.54 -2.43
C SER A 257 -19.97 5.05 -2.59
N HIS A 258 -18.90 5.61 -2.06
CA HIS A 258 -18.60 7.04 -2.20
C HIS A 258 -17.10 7.31 -2.16
N LYS A 259 -16.66 8.26 -3.02
CA LYS A 259 -15.27 8.70 -3.08
C LYS A 259 -15.06 9.95 -2.24
N PHE A 260 -14.64 9.75 -0.99
CA PHE A 260 -14.21 10.82 -0.10
C PHE A 260 -12.79 11.29 -0.44
N ASP A 261 -12.40 12.45 0.09
CA ASP A 261 -11.02 12.96 0.04
C ASP A 261 -10.02 11.97 0.67
N ALA A 262 -10.46 11.21 1.67
CA ALA A 262 -9.65 10.22 2.36
C ALA A 262 -9.52 8.87 1.62
N GLY A 263 -10.34 8.62 0.59
CA GLY A 263 -10.41 7.35 -0.12
C GLY A 263 -11.82 6.98 -0.59
N LEU A 264 -11.91 5.96 -1.44
CA LEU A 264 -13.15 5.29 -1.82
C LEU A 264 -13.55 4.37 -0.67
N VAL A 265 -14.80 4.42 -0.26
CA VAL A 265 -15.43 3.44 0.63
C VAL A 265 -16.57 2.77 -0.16
N ASP A 266 -16.60 1.44 -0.17
CA ASP A 266 -17.64 0.59 -0.75
C ASP A 266 -18.17 -0.35 0.34
N VAL A 267 -19.41 -0.10 0.79
CA VAL A 267 -20.05 -0.87 1.85
C VAL A 267 -21.06 -1.83 1.23
N ARG A 268 -20.97 -3.10 1.61
CA ARG A 268 -21.88 -4.17 1.20
C ARG A 268 -22.57 -4.75 2.42
N LEU A 269 -23.90 -4.66 2.43
CA LEU A 269 -24.73 -5.17 3.51
C LEU A 269 -25.63 -6.29 2.99
N ASP A 270 -25.83 -7.33 3.81
CA ASP A 270 -26.90 -8.31 3.64
C ASP A 270 -27.97 -8.06 4.71
N VAL A 271 -29.07 -7.43 4.31
CA VAL A 271 -30.15 -7.08 5.23
C VAL A 271 -31.29 -8.06 5.07
N LYS A 272 -31.61 -8.81 6.14
CA LYS A 272 -32.75 -9.73 6.18
C LYS A 272 -33.70 -9.34 7.30
N LYS A 273 -34.98 -9.21 6.97
CA LYS A 273 -36.03 -8.79 7.92
C LYS A 273 -35.68 -7.50 8.68
N GLY A 274 -35.01 -6.56 7.99
CA GLY A 274 -34.57 -5.28 8.56
C GLY A 274 -33.34 -5.36 9.48
N ILE A 275 -32.66 -6.50 9.57
CA ILE A 275 -31.44 -6.70 10.35
C ILE A 275 -30.24 -6.92 9.43
N ILE A 276 -29.12 -6.26 9.72
CA ILE A 276 -27.85 -6.45 9.02
C ILE A 276 -27.26 -7.80 9.45
N GLU A 277 -27.27 -8.80 8.59
CA GLU A 277 -26.67 -10.12 8.85
C GLU A 277 -25.19 -10.18 8.47
N ASN A 278 -24.80 -9.46 7.41
CA ASN A 278 -23.40 -9.34 6.98
C ASN A 278 -23.09 -7.89 6.64
N CYS A 279 -21.86 -7.46 6.97
CA CYS A 279 -21.31 -6.18 6.58
C CYS A 279 -19.88 -6.40 6.07
N LYS A 280 -19.58 -5.87 4.89
CA LYS A 280 -18.23 -5.85 4.34
C LYS A 280 -17.90 -4.47 3.82
N ILE A 281 -16.74 -3.95 4.21
CA ILE A 281 -16.29 -2.61 3.82
C ILE A 281 -15.01 -2.76 3.01
N TYR A 282 -15.09 -2.37 1.75
CA TYR A 282 -13.97 -2.31 0.83
C TYR A 282 -13.55 -0.86 0.57
N GLY A 283 -12.33 -0.67 0.09
CA GLY A 283 -11.87 0.66 -0.31
C GLY A 283 -10.37 0.82 -0.47
N ASP A 284 -9.99 2.03 -0.91
CA ASP A 284 -8.59 2.48 -1.05
C ASP A 284 -8.18 3.49 0.05
N PHE A 285 -8.96 3.57 1.15
CA PHE A 285 -8.67 4.42 2.31
C PHE A 285 -7.50 3.90 3.15
N PHE A 286 -7.01 4.76 4.06
CA PHE A 286 -5.94 4.45 5.01
C PHE A 286 -6.47 4.56 6.45
N GLY A 287 -6.56 3.42 7.14
CA GLY A 287 -6.90 3.30 8.56
C GLY A 287 -5.76 2.72 9.38
N VAL A 288 -5.77 2.97 10.69
CA VAL A 288 -4.84 2.38 11.67
C VAL A 288 -5.45 1.13 12.32
N GLY A 289 -6.78 1.06 12.41
CA GLY A 289 -7.49 -0.08 12.96
C GLY A 289 -7.83 -1.16 11.93
N GLU A 290 -8.08 -2.38 12.42
CA GLU A 290 -8.61 -3.47 11.59
C GLU A 290 -10.08 -3.19 11.24
N ILE A 291 -10.40 -3.13 9.96
CA ILE A 291 -11.74 -2.77 9.46
C ILE A 291 -12.85 -3.70 9.97
N ASN A 292 -12.50 -4.96 10.27
CA ASN A 292 -13.43 -5.97 10.79
C ASN A 292 -14.11 -5.54 12.10
N VAL A 293 -13.49 -4.64 12.89
CA VAL A 293 -14.11 -4.10 14.11
C VAL A 293 -15.34 -3.26 13.76
N LEU A 294 -15.23 -2.39 12.74
CA LEU A 294 -16.33 -1.57 12.24
C LEU A 294 -17.39 -2.41 11.52
N GLU A 295 -16.97 -3.43 10.77
CA GLU A 295 -17.90 -4.39 10.14
C GLU A 295 -18.73 -5.12 11.20
N SER A 296 -18.07 -5.61 12.24
CA SER A 296 -18.70 -6.41 13.30
C SER A 296 -19.62 -5.60 14.20
N SER A 297 -19.36 -4.30 14.39
CA SER A 297 -20.28 -3.42 15.15
C SER A 297 -21.63 -3.21 14.46
N LEU A 298 -21.73 -3.48 13.16
CA LEU A 298 -22.97 -3.34 12.39
C LEU A 298 -23.76 -4.66 12.28
N ILE A 299 -23.14 -5.81 12.55
CA ILE A 299 -23.81 -7.12 12.46
C ILE A 299 -24.83 -7.25 13.61
N GLY A 300 -26.06 -7.64 13.26
CA GLY A 300 -27.19 -7.76 14.19
C GLY A 300 -27.93 -6.44 14.45
N VAL A 301 -27.45 -5.32 13.90
CA VAL A 301 -28.10 -4.01 14.05
C VAL A 301 -29.28 -3.89 13.08
N ARG A 302 -30.33 -3.19 13.52
CA ARG A 302 -31.44 -2.83 12.63
C ARG A 302 -30.93 -1.87 11.55
N HIS A 303 -31.27 -2.09 10.29
CA HIS A 303 -30.94 -1.18 9.20
C HIS A 303 -31.84 0.06 9.25
N GLN A 304 -31.58 0.90 10.25
CA GLN A 304 -32.30 2.11 10.62
C GLN A 304 -31.27 3.11 11.18
N GLN A 305 -31.40 4.39 10.82
CA GLN A 305 -30.42 5.42 11.18
C GLN A 305 -30.09 5.45 12.68
N GLU A 306 -31.10 5.52 13.56
CA GLU A 306 -30.87 5.65 15.00
C GLU A 306 -30.16 4.42 15.60
N ALA A 307 -30.47 3.23 15.10
CA ALA A 307 -29.84 1.98 15.56
C ALA A 307 -28.37 1.88 15.12
N ILE A 308 -28.06 2.35 13.91
CA ILE A 308 -26.70 2.44 13.39
C ILE A 308 -25.89 3.48 14.17
N GLU A 309 -26.46 4.65 14.43
CA GLU A 309 -25.86 5.69 15.27
C GLU A 309 -25.53 5.16 16.68
N GLU A 310 -26.47 4.45 17.30
CA GLU A 310 -26.28 3.83 18.62
C GLU A 310 -25.13 2.81 18.59
N ALA A 311 -25.13 1.90 17.62
CA ALA A 311 -24.10 0.87 17.47
C ALA A 311 -22.69 1.45 17.27
N LEU A 312 -22.59 2.62 16.64
CA LEU A 312 -21.32 3.31 16.38
C LEU A 312 -20.94 4.33 17.46
N THR A 313 -21.70 4.45 18.56
CA THR A 313 -21.44 5.44 19.62
C THR A 313 -20.03 5.37 20.19
N ASN A 314 -19.53 4.16 20.46
CA ASN A 314 -18.21 3.92 21.04
C ASN A 314 -17.15 3.53 19.98
N VAL A 315 -17.47 3.70 18.70
CA VAL A 315 -16.59 3.35 17.59
C VAL A 315 -15.97 4.61 17.01
N GLU A 316 -14.66 4.75 17.13
CA GLU A 316 -13.90 5.81 16.46
C GLU A 316 -13.79 5.52 14.96
N VAL A 317 -14.83 5.79 14.17
CA VAL A 317 -14.84 5.55 12.71
C VAL A 317 -13.58 6.07 11.99
N PRO A 318 -13.07 7.29 12.29
CA PRO A 318 -11.83 7.78 11.69
C PRO A 318 -10.60 6.88 11.91
N ARG A 319 -10.57 6.09 12.98
CA ARG A 319 -9.49 5.13 13.23
C ARG A 319 -9.40 4.05 12.14
N TYR A 320 -10.55 3.66 11.56
CA TYR A 320 -10.66 2.58 10.58
C TYR A 320 -10.73 3.09 9.13
N LEU A 321 -11.37 4.24 8.93
CA LEU A 321 -11.61 4.82 7.60
C LEU A 321 -10.74 6.04 7.29
N GLY A 322 -9.86 6.45 8.21
CA GLY A 322 -8.99 7.62 8.04
C GLY A 322 -9.72 8.92 8.37
N LYS A 323 -9.65 9.93 7.51
CA LYS A 323 -10.28 11.25 7.77
C LYS A 323 -11.80 11.29 7.51
N ILE A 324 -12.46 10.13 7.43
CA ILE A 324 -13.90 10.02 7.16
C ILE A 324 -14.63 10.08 8.50
N SER A 325 -15.57 11.02 8.64
CA SER A 325 -16.32 11.20 9.87
C SER A 325 -17.32 10.05 10.09
N LYS A 326 -17.79 9.89 11.33
CA LYS A 326 -18.84 8.91 11.63
C LYS A 326 -20.13 9.29 10.90
N GLU A 327 -20.44 10.57 10.83
CA GLU A 327 -21.62 11.13 10.20
C GLU A 327 -21.63 10.86 8.69
N ASP A 328 -20.51 11.12 8.01
CA ASP A 328 -20.33 10.82 6.58
C ASP A 328 -20.48 9.32 6.28
N PHE A 329 -19.94 8.47 7.17
CA PHE A 329 -20.06 7.02 7.03
C PHE A 329 -21.50 6.54 7.23
N ILE A 330 -22.24 7.12 8.17
CA ILE A 330 -23.66 6.78 8.39
C ILE A 330 -24.51 7.21 7.20
N GLN A 331 -24.31 8.42 6.68
CA GLN A 331 -24.99 8.92 5.48
C GLN A 331 -24.71 8.08 4.23
N LEU A 332 -23.56 7.40 4.17
CA LEU A 332 -23.27 6.48 3.08
C LEU A 332 -24.15 5.22 3.12
N ILE A 333 -24.48 4.72 4.31
CA ILE A 333 -25.09 3.39 4.48
C ILE A 333 -26.58 3.44 4.82
N TYR A 334 -27.14 4.63 5.04
CA TYR A 334 -28.56 4.90 5.28
C TYR A 334 -28.91 6.29 4.70
#